data_AF-A0A8H7G2Q1-F1
#
_entry.id   AF-A0A8H7G2Q1-F1
#
_cell.length_a   1.000
_cell.length_b   1.000
_cell.length_c   1.000
_cell.angle_alpha   90.00
_cell.angle_beta   90.00
_cell.angle_gamma   90.00
#
_symmetry.space_group_name_H-M   'P 1'
#
loop_
_entity.id
_entity.type
_entity.pdbx_description
1 polymer ?
#
loop_
_entity_poly.entity_id
_entity_poly.type
_entity_poly.pdbx_seq_one_letter_code
_entity_poly.pdbx_strand_id
1 'polypeptide(L)'
;MAQRPTLKADPDGWERAWQVELARRYPAHRTRLPSRLSDMRPLAAMAMTPSSRANAAAQFKELCILQADLTRMASEKCATADFEGEWRRSKPEDRKRHYMAAMVAVCSIFDMEKQRAYSPEVTLAVFEAGKGQGYLDILRKLIAFDSGKSFVHLENPLVESMLGIKLPVDTSGEHPSDPMIHLQKSFIANRTFFITLVVWNILLSFYGESETLLSVKSAKETKLTPEKVALLKGLGTTSDMLATTVADWKTGKPPHKTVCGQPEALLEALRPPGTHREWEPAVPGFRRSPALLHQMRFLDENPSYDYFFVQPYPLNDYGLVIPDPVDKTVFLMNRRGAFNSGDIPSLKMMFQQLAPCTVSVPGMSLELLRKQFLNEYGVDMAKVP
;
A
#
# COMPACT_ATOMS: atom_id res chain seq x y z
N MET A 1 10.61 13.98 -1.94
CA MET A 1 10.16 13.57 -3.30
C MET A 1 9.31 14.69 -3.85
N ALA A 2 9.48 15.06 -5.13
CA ALA A 2 8.53 15.97 -5.77
C ALA A 2 7.11 15.37 -5.63
N GLN A 3 6.14 16.21 -5.30
CA GLN A 3 4.75 15.77 -5.19
C GLN A 3 4.31 15.19 -6.53
N ARG A 4 3.81 13.95 -6.53
CA ARG A 4 3.28 13.33 -7.74
C ARG A 4 2.10 14.18 -8.25
N PRO A 5 2.04 14.55 -9.54
CA PRO A 5 0.86 15.18 -10.11
C PRO A 5 -0.37 14.29 -9.91
N THR A 6 -1.56 14.87 -9.78
CA THR A 6 -2.78 14.06 -9.70
C THR A 6 -3.18 13.59 -11.09
N LEU A 7 -3.80 12.40 -11.17
CA LEU A 7 -4.28 11.83 -12.44
C LEU A 7 -5.23 12.79 -13.18
N LYS A 8 -6.03 13.59 -12.46
CA LYS A 8 -6.94 14.57 -13.08
C LYS A 8 -6.22 15.82 -13.62
N ALA A 9 -5.16 16.27 -12.96
CA ALA A 9 -4.48 17.51 -13.32
C ALA A 9 -3.45 17.33 -14.45
N ASP A 10 -2.68 16.24 -14.41
CA ASP A 10 -1.67 15.91 -15.41
C ASP A 10 -1.57 14.38 -15.53
N PRO A 11 -2.44 13.73 -16.35
CA PRO A 11 -2.44 12.28 -16.53
C PRO A 11 -1.09 11.73 -16.99
N ASP A 12 -0.39 12.49 -17.84
CA ASP A 12 0.88 12.08 -18.42
C ASP A 12 2.03 12.21 -17.42
N GLY A 13 2.07 13.28 -16.65
CA GLY A 13 3.01 13.44 -15.54
C GLY A 13 2.78 12.43 -14.43
N TRP A 14 1.51 12.14 -14.12
CA TRP A 14 1.14 11.09 -13.17
C TRP A 14 1.65 9.71 -13.63
N GLU A 15 1.45 9.35 -14.90
CA GLU A 15 1.93 8.08 -15.45
C GLU A 15 3.45 7.99 -15.45
N ARG A 16 4.15 9.03 -15.92
CA ARG A 16 5.62 9.08 -15.89
C ARG A 16 6.16 8.91 -14.47
N ALA A 17 5.54 9.56 -13.48
CA ALA A 17 5.95 9.45 -12.09
C ALA A 17 5.76 8.02 -11.55
N TRP A 18 4.64 7.37 -11.89
CA TRP A 18 4.42 5.96 -11.56
C TRP A 18 5.43 5.03 -12.23
N GLN A 19 5.73 5.25 -13.52
CA GLN A 19 6.73 4.47 -14.25
C GLN A 19 8.11 4.56 -13.59
N VAL A 20 8.53 5.77 -13.21
CA VAL A 20 9.81 6.00 -12.50
C VAL A 20 9.82 5.28 -11.16
N GLU A 21 8.74 5.37 -10.38
CA GLU A 21 8.65 4.69 -9.09
C GLU A 21 8.69 3.16 -9.23
N LEU A 22 7.92 2.62 -10.18
CA LEU A 22 7.86 1.17 -10.42
C LEU A 22 9.19 0.66 -10.96
N ALA A 23 9.85 1.38 -11.86
CA ALA A 23 11.20 1.01 -12.34
C ALA A 23 12.24 1.02 -11.22
N ARG A 24 12.14 1.98 -10.28
CA ARG A 24 13.00 2.03 -9.10
C ARG A 24 12.72 0.86 -8.14
N ARG A 25 11.45 0.52 -7.95
CA ARG A 25 11.00 -0.52 -7.01
C ARG A 25 11.23 -1.94 -7.55
N TYR A 26 11.03 -2.13 -8.85
CA TYR A 26 11.11 -3.39 -9.59
C TYR A 26 12.12 -3.27 -10.74
N PRO A 27 13.42 -3.09 -10.45
CA PRO A 27 14.41 -2.87 -11.48
C PRO A 27 14.61 -4.13 -12.34
N ALA A 28 14.61 -3.98 -13.66
CA ALA A 28 14.68 -5.09 -14.62
C ALA A 28 15.93 -5.98 -14.50
N HIS A 29 17.03 -5.46 -13.93
CA HIS A 29 18.27 -6.23 -13.73
C HIS A 29 18.21 -7.16 -12.51
N ARG A 30 17.19 -7.05 -11.65
CA ARG A 30 17.03 -7.94 -10.50
C ARG A 30 16.13 -9.11 -10.87
N THR A 31 16.42 -10.25 -10.26
CA THR A 31 15.58 -11.46 -10.33
C THR A 31 14.85 -11.74 -9.02
N ARG A 32 15.28 -11.11 -7.91
CA ARG A 32 14.69 -11.23 -6.57
C ARG A 32 14.75 -9.91 -5.81
N LEU A 33 13.80 -9.74 -4.89
CA LEU A 33 13.78 -8.67 -3.90
C LEU A 33 13.80 -9.27 -2.49
N PRO A 34 14.45 -8.62 -1.51
CA PRO A 34 14.33 -9.00 -0.11
C PRO A 34 12.86 -9.06 0.31
N SER A 35 12.51 -10.08 1.10
CA SER A 35 11.15 -10.19 1.62
C SER A 35 10.84 -9.01 2.54
N ARG A 36 9.71 -8.34 2.31
CA ARG A 36 9.15 -7.34 3.22
C ARG A 36 8.27 -7.97 4.31
N LEU A 37 7.93 -9.24 4.14
CA LEU A 37 6.98 -9.93 5.01
C LEU A 37 7.65 -10.91 5.99
N SER A 38 8.98 -11.06 5.98
CA SER A 38 9.71 -12.05 6.80
C SER A 38 9.37 -11.99 8.29
N ASP A 39 9.19 -10.77 8.81
CA ASP A 39 8.99 -10.53 10.25
C ASP A 39 7.55 -10.11 10.59
N MET A 40 6.62 -10.23 9.64
CA MET A 40 5.24 -9.76 9.81
C MET A 40 4.29 -10.82 10.39
N ARG A 41 4.78 -11.98 10.82
CA ARG A 41 3.93 -13.07 11.34
C ARG A 41 3.04 -12.67 12.51
N PRO A 42 3.51 -11.93 13.54
CA PRO A 42 2.64 -11.44 14.60
C PRO A 42 1.50 -10.57 14.07
N LEU A 43 1.80 -9.66 13.16
CA LEU A 43 0.80 -8.77 12.54
C LEU A 43 -0.16 -9.55 11.64
N ALA A 44 0.31 -10.54 10.90
CA ALA A 44 -0.52 -11.40 10.07
C ALA A 44 -1.51 -12.20 10.91
N ALA A 45 -1.06 -12.76 12.05
CA ALA A 45 -1.92 -13.45 13.02
C ALA A 45 -3.01 -12.53 13.57
N MET A 46 -2.67 -11.28 13.86
CA MET A 46 -3.64 -10.26 14.31
C MET A 46 -4.63 -9.85 13.22
N ALA A 47 -4.16 -9.75 11.97
CA ALA A 47 -5.00 -9.38 10.84
C ALA A 47 -6.00 -10.49 10.46
N MET A 48 -5.66 -11.76 10.72
CA MET A 48 -6.47 -12.94 10.38
C MET A 48 -7.67 -13.17 11.32
N THR A 49 -8.52 -12.15 11.43
CA THR A 49 -9.78 -12.20 12.18
C THR A 49 -10.89 -12.89 11.38
N PRO A 50 -11.98 -13.36 12.02
CA PRO A 50 -13.13 -13.90 11.29
C PRO A 50 -13.70 -12.94 10.24
N SER A 51 -13.76 -11.64 10.55
CA SER A 51 -14.20 -10.61 9.60
C SER A 51 -13.22 -10.44 8.44
N SER A 52 -11.90 -10.48 8.68
CA SER A 52 -10.90 -10.46 7.62
C SER A 52 -11.02 -11.67 6.69
N ARG A 53 -11.24 -12.87 7.25
CA ARG A 53 -11.49 -14.08 6.45
C ARG A 53 -12.76 -13.95 5.60
N ALA A 54 -13.85 -13.49 6.18
CA ALA A 54 -15.09 -13.25 5.45
C ALA A 54 -14.92 -12.22 4.32
N ASN A 55 -14.22 -11.11 4.59
CA ASN A 55 -13.90 -10.10 3.59
C ASN A 55 -13.00 -10.67 2.47
N ALA A 56 -11.99 -11.47 2.82
CA ALA A 56 -11.14 -12.13 1.84
C ALA A 56 -11.92 -13.13 0.96
N ALA A 57 -12.86 -13.89 1.53
CA ALA A 57 -13.76 -14.75 0.76
C ALA A 57 -14.69 -13.96 -0.18
N ALA A 58 -15.26 -12.87 0.31
CA ALA A 58 -16.11 -12.00 -0.52
C ALA A 58 -15.29 -11.44 -1.69
N GLN A 59 -14.12 -10.87 -1.40
CA GLN A 59 -13.23 -10.35 -2.43
C GLN A 59 -12.77 -11.41 -3.42
N PHE A 60 -12.46 -12.62 -2.95
CA PHE A 60 -12.13 -13.76 -3.81
C PHE A 60 -13.27 -14.05 -4.78
N LYS A 61 -14.50 -14.11 -4.29
CA LYS A 61 -15.68 -14.37 -5.11
C LYS A 61 -15.88 -13.28 -6.17
N GLU A 62 -15.74 -12.02 -5.80
CA GLU A 62 -15.83 -10.89 -6.74
C GLU A 62 -14.74 -10.94 -7.80
N LEU A 63 -13.51 -11.31 -7.42
CA LEU A 63 -12.42 -11.49 -8.38
C LEU A 63 -12.73 -12.60 -9.39
N CYS A 64 -13.26 -13.73 -8.94
CA CYS A 64 -13.68 -14.81 -9.83
C CYS A 64 -14.81 -14.38 -10.77
N ILE A 65 -15.80 -13.61 -10.29
CA ILE A 65 -16.88 -13.07 -11.12
C ILE A 65 -16.30 -12.12 -12.18
N LEU A 66 -15.47 -11.17 -11.76
CA LEU A 66 -14.83 -10.21 -12.66
C LEU A 66 -13.99 -10.91 -13.74
N GLN A 67 -13.23 -11.95 -13.40
CA GLN A 67 -12.47 -12.72 -14.38
C GLN A 67 -13.37 -13.53 -15.31
N ALA A 68 -14.47 -14.08 -14.82
CA ALA A 68 -15.46 -14.75 -15.67
C ALA A 68 -16.10 -13.78 -16.67
N ASP A 69 -16.46 -12.58 -16.23
CA ASP A 69 -17.01 -11.53 -17.10
C ASP A 69 -15.98 -11.05 -18.13
N LEU A 70 -14.73 -10.83 -17.71
CA LEU A 70 -13.62 -10.51 -18.62
C LEU A 70 -13.44 -11.62 -19.67
N THR A 71 -13.39 -12.89 -19.26
CA THR A 71 -13.27 -14.03 -20.17
C THR A 71 -14.41 -14.08 -21.17
N ARG A 72 -15.65 -13.91 -20.70
CA ARG A 72 -16.84 -13.93 -21.55
C ARG A 72 -16.81 -12.81 -22.59
N MET A 73 -16.63 -11.56 -22.16
CA MET A 73 -16.61 -10.42 -23.06
C MET A 73 -15.43 -10.48 -24.03
N ALA A 74 -14.22 -10.76 -23.54
CA ALA A 74 -13.05 -10.81 -24.40
C ALA A 74 -13.17 -11.93 -25.44
N SER A 75 -13.65 -13.11 -25.06
CA SER A 75 -13.87 -14.22 -26.00
C SER A 75 -14.90 -13.86 -27.06
N GLU A 76 -16.03 -13.25 -26.66
CA GLU A 76 -17.08 -12.79 -27.57
C GLU A 76 -16.54 -11.75 -28.56
N LYS A 77 -15.86 -10.72 -28.07
CA LYS A 77 -15.34 -9.62 -28.89
C LYS A 77 -14.18 -10.05 -29.79
N CYS A 78 -13.33 -10.98 -29.34
CA CYS A 78 -12.31 -11.59 -30.18
C CYS A 78 -12.94 -12.41 -31.32
N ALA A 79 -14.01 -13.15 -31.04
CA ALA A 79 -14.68 -13.99 -32.04
C ALA A 79 -15.52 -13.19 -33.05
N THR A 80 -16.19 -12.12 -32.60
CA THR A 80 -17.19 -11.40 -33.41
C THR A 80 -16.68 -10.09 -34.02
N ALA A 81 -15.69 -9.44 -33.40
CA ALA A 81 -15.25 -8.09 -33.76
C ALA A 81 -13.75 -7.96 -34.05
N ASP A 82 -13.00 -9.07 -34.15
CA ASP A 82 -11.53 -9.06 -34.32
C ASP A 82 -10.83 -8.11 -33.34
N PHE A 83 -11.24 -8.14 -32.06
CA PHE A 83 -10.71 -7.23 -31.05
C PHE A 83 -9.17 -7.16 -31.05
N GLU A 84 -8.50 -8.32 -31.11
CA GLU A 84 -7.04 -8.34 -31.10
C GLU A 84 -6.43 -7.66 -32.33
N GLY A 85 -7.02 -7.84 -33.52
CA GLY A 85 -6.57 -7.18 -34.74
C GLY A 85 -6.79 -5.68 -34.70
N GLU A 86 -7.98 -5.24 -34.29
CA GLU A 86 -8.32 -3.82 -34.13
C GLU A 86 -7.44 -3.13 -33.08
N TRP A 87 -7.17 -3.77 -31.95
CA TRP A 87 -6.27 -3.25 -30.92
C TRP A 87 -4.84 -3.06 -31.42
N ARG A 88 -4.31 -4.03 -32.19
CA ARG A 88 -2.97 -3.92 -32.81
C ARG A 88 -2.92 -2.82 -33.89
N ARG A 89 -3.99 -2.66 -34.66
CA ARG A 89 -4.12 -1.62 -35.71
C ARG A 89 -4.32 -0.22 -35.13
N SER A 90 -4.85 -0.12 -33.91
CA SER A 90 -5.06 1.16 -33.23
C SER A 90 -3.76 1.96 -33.10
N LYS A 91 -3.86 3.29 -33.10
CA LYS A 91 -2.67 4.14 -32.90
C LYS A 91 -2.22 4.11 -31.43
N PRO A 92 -0.94 4.37 -31.13
CA PRO A 92 -0.47 4.51 -29.76
C PRO A 92 -1.33 5.48 -28.93
N GLU A 93 -1.71 6.61 -29.52
CA GLU A 93 -2.51 7.64 -28.86
C GLU A 93 -3.91 7.12 -28.47
N ASP A 94 -4.52 6.29 -29.31
CA ASP A 94 -5.82 5.66 -29.02
C ASP A 94 -5.70 4.65 -27.88
N ARG A 95 -4.68 3.78 -27.91
CA ARG A 95 -4.43 2.82 -26.83
C ARG A 95 -4.15 3.52 -25.50
N LYS A 96 -3.32 4.57 -25.53
CA LYS A 96 -3.03 5.42 -24.37
C LYS A 96 -4.32 6.06 -23.82
N ARG A 97 -5.21 6.55 -24.68
CA ARG A 97 -6.50 7.11 -24.26
C ARG A 97 -7.34 6.08 -23.49
N HIS A 98 -7.46 4.85 -24.01
CA HIS A 98 -8.21 3.78 -23.34
C HIS A 98 -7.55 3.36 -22.02
N TYR A 99 -6.21 3.28 -21.99
CA TYR A 99 -5.45 3.07 -20.75
C TYR A 99 -5.75 4.13 -19.69
N MET A 100 -5.67 5.42 -20.06
CA MET A 100 -5.90 6.51 -19.11
C MET A 100 -7.36 6.55 -18.61
N ALA A 101 -8.33 6.27 -19.50
CA ALA A 101 -9.73 6.14 -19.10
C ALA A 101 -9.92 5.03 -18.06
N ALA A 102 -9.28 3.88 -18.25
CA ALA A 102 -9.30 2.79 -17.29
C ALA A 102 -8.64 3.16 -15.95
N MET A 103 -7.50 3.85 -15.98
CA MET A 103 -6.86 4.31 -14.74
C MET A 103 -7.72 5.32 -13.99
N VAL A 104 -8.41 6.23 -14.68
CA VAL A 104 -9.36 7.17 -14.04
C VAL A 104 -10.49 6.41 -13.36
N ALA A 105 -11.10 5.43 -14.04
CA ALA A 105 -12.18 4.63 -13.48
C ALA A 105 -11.70 3.83 -12.25
N VAL A 106 -10.60 3.09 -12.39
CA VAL A 106 -10.09 2.20 -11.34
C VAL A 106 -9.49 2.96 -10.16
N CYS A 107 -8.68 3.99 -10.39
CA CYS A 107 -8.07 4.77 -9.30
C CYS A 107 -9.06 5.68 -8.57
N SER A 108 -10.29 5.87 -9.08
CA SER A 108 -11.37 6.52 -8.34
C SER A 108 -11.99 5.59 -7.28
N ILE A 109 -11.74 4.29 -7.35
CA ILE A 109 -12.14 3.32 -6.32
C ILE A 109 -11.18 3.45 -5.13
N PHE A 110 -11.74 3.45 -3.93
CA PHE A 110 -10.98 3.56 -2.68
C PHE A 110 -9.82 2.55 -2.64
N ASP A 111 -8.63 3.03 -2.28
CA ASP A 111 -7.36 2.28 -2.17
C ASP A 111 -6.81 1.60 -3.44
N MET A 112 -7.48 1.69 -4.60
CA MET A 112 -6.99 1.03 -5.82
C MET A 112 -5.73 1.66 -6.41
N GLU A 113 -5.54 2.99 -6.28
CA GLU A 113 -4.28 3.61 -6.71
C GLU A 113 -3.07 3.04 -5.93
N LYS A 114 -3.24 2.66 -4.65
CA LYS A 114 -2.15 2.06 -3.86
C LYS A 114 -1.77 0.68 -4.38
N GLN A 115 -2.73 -0.10 -4.87
CA GLN A 115 -2.46 -1.43 -5.44
C GLN A 115 -1.54 -1.35 -6.66
N ARG A 116 -1.56 -0.23 -7.39
CA ARG A 116 -0.65 0.02 -8.50
C ARG A 116 0.82 -0.11 -8.11
N ALA A 117 1.19 0.26 -6.88
CA ALA A 117 2.56 0.17 -6.37
C ALA A 117 3.10 -1.26 -6.29
N TYR A 118 2.23 -2.26 -6.47
CA TYR A 118 2.52 -3.69 -6.45
C TYR A 118 2.24 -4.39 -7.80
N SER A 119 1.83 -3.62 -8.82
CA SER A 119 1.41 -4.14 -10.13
C SER A 119 2.25 -3.54 -11.26
N PRO A 120 3.57 -3.83 -11.32
CA PRO A 120 4.47 -3.29 -12.35
C PRO A 120 4.08 -3.69 -13.79
N GLU A 121 3.19 -4.67 -13.96
CA GLU A 121 2.62 -5.09 -15.24
C GLU A 121 1.66 -4.04 -15.81
N VAL A 122 1.10 -3.20 -14.96
CA VAL A 122 0.03 -2.25 -15.31
C VAL A 122 0.62 -0.86 -15.49
N THR A 123 1.42 -0.74 -16.54
CA THR A 123 1.98 0.52 -17.00
C THR A 123 1.70 0.71 -18.48
N LEU A 124 1.63 1.97 -18.92
CA LEU A 124 1.45 2.27 -20.33
C LEU A 124 2.58 1.64 -21.16
N ALA A 125 3.82 1.70 -20.67
CA ALA A 125 4.98 1.12 -21.35
C ALA A 125 4.86 -0.40 -21.55
N VAL A 126 4.34 -1.13 -20.54
CA VAL A 126 4.11 -2.58 -20.67
C VAL A 126 2.98 -2.86 -21.65
N PHE A 127 1.87 -2.11 -21.58
CA PHE A 127 0.73 -2.35 -22.47
C PHE A 127 1.02 -2.00 -23.94
N GLU A 128 1.81 -0.96 -24.19
CA GLU A 128 2.23 -0.56 -25.54
C GLU A 128 3.34 -1.42 -26.14
N ALA A 129 4.03 -2.23 -25.33
CA ALA A 129 5.11 -3.09 -25.78
C ALA A 129 4.68 -3.94 -27.00
N GLY A 130 5.56 -4.00 -28.01
CA GLY A 130 5.27 -4.74 -29.24
C GLY A 130 4.06 -4.22 -30.01
N LYS A 131 3.85 -2.89 -30.05
CA LYS A 131 2.69 -2.25 -30.71
C LYS A 131 1.34 -2.68 -30.11
N GLY A 132 1.25 -2.68 -28.79
CA GLY A 132 0.04 -3.06 -28.05
C GLY A 132 -0.06 -4.55 -27.69
N GLN A 133 0.93 -5.35 -28.07
CA GLN A 133 0.94 -6.80 -27.79
C GLN A 133 1.02 -7.09 -26.28
N GLY A 134 1.69 -6.25 -25.50
CA GLY A 134 1.80 -6.45 -24.05
C GLY A 134 0.45 -6.45 -23.31
N TYR A 135 -0.51 -5.61 -23.73
CA TYR A 135 -1.87 -5.68 -23.22
C TYR A 135 -2.56 -7.01 -23.58
N LEU A 136 -2.42 -7.46 -24.83
CA LEU A 136 -3.02 -8.72 -25.29
C LEU A 136 -2.42 -9.94 -24.58
N ASP A 137 -1.13 -9.92 -24.27
CA ASP A 137 -0.47 -10.99 -23.53
C ASP A 137 -1.01 -11.12 -22.10
N ILE A 138 -1.30 -9.99 -21.45
CA ILE A 138 -1.93 -9.97 -20.12
C ILE A 138 -3.39 -10.42 -20.20
N LEU A 139 -4.14 -9.91 -21.19
CA LEU A 139 -5.53 -10.32 -21.41
C LEU A 139 -5.63 -11.84 -21.60
N ARG A 140 -4.82 -12.42 -22.48
CA ARG A 140 -4.81 -13.87 -22.74
C ARG A 140 -4.53 -14.70 -21.50
N LYS A 141 -3.61 -14.26 -20.64
CA LYS A 141 -3.36 -14.92 -19.37
C LYS A 141 -4.61 -14.88 -18.50
N LEU A 142 -5.22 -13.70 -18.32
CA LEU A 142 -6.40 -13.54 -17.46
C LEU A 142 -7.62 -14.31 -17.96
N ILE A 143 -7.81 -14.46 -19.27
CA ILE A 143 -8.96 -15.19 -19.83
C ILE A 143 -8.77 -16.72 -19.86
N ALA A 144 -7.59 -17.23 -19.49
CA ALA A 144 -7.36 -18.67 -19.30
C ALA A 144 -8.03 -19.24 -18.02
N PHE A 145 -9.10 -18.59 -17.57
CA PHE A 145 -9.84 -18.90 -16.35
C PHE A 145 -10.82 -20.05 -16.60
N ASP A 146 -10.65 -21.16 -15.86
CA ASP A 146 -11.30 -22.43 -16.22
C ASP A 146 -12.60 -22.73 -15.43
N SER A 147 -12.83 -22.20 -14.22
CA SER A 147 -13.96 -22.77 -13.43
C SER A 147 -14.53 -22.02 -12.23
N GLY A 148 -14.23 -20.74 -11.98
CA GLY A 148 -14.81 -20.03 -10.81
C GLY A 148 -14.27 -20.48 -9.44
N LYS A 149 -13.60 -21.63 -9.38
CA LYS A 149 -13.04 -22.22 -8.15
C LYS A 149 -11.69 -21.62 -7.76
N SER A 150 -11.01 -20.99 -8.72
CA SER A 150 -9.74 -20.31 -8.53
C SER A 150 -9.66 -19.10 -9.44
N PHE A 151 -8.95 -18.05 -9.01
CA PHE A 151 -8.61 -16.94 -9.91
C PHE A 151 -7.30 -17.20 -10.65
N VAL A 152 -7.11 -16.54 -11.79
CA VAL A 152 -5.84 -16.51 -12.52
C VAL A 152 -4.91 -15.51 -11.85
N HIS A 153 -3.78 -15.98 -11.32
CA HIS A 153 -2.71 -15.14 -10.80
C HIS A 153 -1.73 -14.76 -11.93
N LEU A 154 -1.40 -13.47 -12.03
CA LEU A 154 -0.37 -12.96 -12.93
C LEU A 154 0.97 -12.87 -12.20
N GLU A 155 1.82 -13.88 -12.38
CA GLU A 155 3.13 -13.97 -11.73
C GLU A 155 4.06 -12.80 -12.08
N ASN A 156 4.75 -12.31 -11.05
CA ASN A 156 5.88 -11.38 -11.16
C ASN A 156 6.98 -11.73 -10.15
N PRO A 157 8.10 -12.33 -10.60
CA PRO A 157 9.11 -12.88 -9.69
C PRO A 157 9.62 -11.91 -8.63
N LEU A 158 9.67 -10.62 -8.94
CA LEU A 158 10.10 -9.59 -7.98
C LEU A 158 9.02 -9.33 -6.92
N VAL A 159 7.76 -9.26 -7.30
CA VAL A 159 6.63 -9.12 -6.36
C VAL A 159 6.52 -10.36 -5.48
N GLU A 160 6.55 -11.57 -6.05
CA GLU A 160 6.48 -12.79 -5.22
C GLU A 160 7.68 -12.94 -4.29
N SER A 161 8.89 -12.66 -4.76
CA SER A 161 10.09 -12.65 -3.91
C SER A 161 9.97 -11.63 -2.77
N MET A 162 9.47 -10.43 -3.06
CA MET A 162 9.24 -9.37 -2.06
C MET A 162 8.18 -9.78 -1.03
N LEU A 163 7.17 -10.55 -1.42
CA LEU A 163 6.13 -11.04 -0.51
C LEU A 163 6.53 -12.37 0.16
N GLY A 164 7.68 -12.95 -0.19
CA GLY A 164 8.10 -14.27 0.31
C GLY A 164 7.16 -15.40 -0.12
N ILE A 165 6.52 -15.27 -1.28
CA ILE A 165 5.55 -16.23 -1.81
C ILE A 165 6.29 -17.34 -2.54
N LYS A 166 5.89 -18.58 -2.29
CA LYS A 166 6.36 -19.75 -3.04
C LYS A 166 5.40 -20.03 -4.19
N LEU A 167 5.93 -20.25 -5.38
CA LEU A 167 5.17 -20.65 -6.56
C LEU A 167 5.06 -22.18 -6.65
N PRO A 168 3.93 -22.72 -7.17
CA PRO A 168 2.72 -22.00 -7.58
C PRO A 168 1.91 -21.49 -6.38
N VAL A 169 1.22 -20.35 -6.55
CA VAL A 169 0.33 -19.80 -5.52
C VAL A 169 -0.97 -20.61 -5.50
N ASP A 170 -1.44 -20.98 -4.32
CA ASP A 170 -2.82 -21.48 -4.17
C ASP A 170 -3.81 -20.34 -4.41
N THR A 171 -4.43 -20.35 -5.59
CA THR A 171 -5.45 -19.37 -5.99
C THR A 171 -6.87 -19.90 -5.79
N SER A 172 -7.07 -20.98 -5.03
CA SER A 172 -8.41 -21.48 -4.71
C SER A 172 -9.16 -20.57 -3.73
N GLY A 173 -10.46 -20.79 -3.57
CA GLY A 173 -11.28 -20.11 -2.55
C GLY A 173 -11.01 -20.57 -1.11
N GLU A 174 -10.13 -21.54 -0.89
CA GLU A 174 -9.87 -22.10 0.43
C GLU A 174 -9.15 -21.09 1.34
N HIS A 175 -9.56 -21.05 2.61
CA HIS A 175 -8.95 -20.18 3.60
C HIS A 175 -7.69 -20.82 4.19
N PRO A 176 -6.52 -20.17 4.08
CA PRO A 176 -5.32 -20.67 4.73
C PRO A 176 -5.47 -20.63 6.25
N SER A 177 -4.98 -21.67 6.93
CA SER A 177 -4.87 -21.71 8.39
C SER A 177 -3.65 -20.94 8.90
N ASP A 178 -2.58 -20.87 8.10
CA ASP A 178 -1.38 -20.08 8.44
C ASP A 178 -1.64 -18.59 8.18
N PRO A 179 -1.44 -17.70 9.17
CA PRO A 179 -1.71 -16.28 9.00
C PRO A 179 -0.85 -15.58 7.95
N MET A 180 0.41 -16.00 7.76
CA MET A 180 1.28 -15.45 6.72
C MET A 180 0.77 -15.83 5.34
N ILE A 181 0.34 -17.09 5.15
CA ILE A 181 -0.26 -17.52 3.89
C ILE A 181 -1.56 -16.75 3.63
N HIS A 182 -2.39 -16.52 4.66
CA HIS A 182 -3.60 -15.69 4.55
C HIS A 182 -3.27 -14.25 4.10
N LEU A 183 -2.26 -13.62 4.71
CA LEU A 183 -1.82 -12.28 4.36
C LEU A 183 -1.29 -12.23 2.91
N GLN A 184 -0.41 -13.17 2.54
CA GLN A 184 0.14 -13.30 1.19
C GLN A 184 -0.97 -13.48 0.15
N LYS A 185 -1.90 -14.41 0.38
CA LYS A 185 -3.04 -14.68 -0.51
C LYS A 185 -3.94 -13.45 -0.64
N SER A 186 -4.16 -12.72 0.45
CA SER A 186 -4.91 -11.45 0.43
C SER A 186 -4.20 -10.38 -0.41
N PHE A 187 -2.88 -10.25 -0.32
CA PHE A 187 -2.10 -9.34 -1.18
C PHE A 187 -2.21 -9.73 -2.66
N ILE A 188 -2.05 -11.01 -2.99
CA ILE A 188 -2.17 -11.50 -4.36
C ILE A 188 -3.58 -11.30 -4.93
N ALA A 189 -4.62 -11.56 -4.14
CA ALA A 189 -5.99 -11.33 -4.55
C ALA A 189 -6.26 -9.84 -4.84
N ASN A 190 -5.84 -8.94 -3.95
CA ASN A 190 -5.97 -7.48 -4.14
C ASN A 190 -5.23 -7.01 -5.41
N ARG A 191 -3.99 -7.47 -5.59
CA ARG A 191 -3.17 -7.15 -6.76
C ARG A 191 -3.83 -7.64 -8.04
N THR A 192 -4.25 -8.90 -8.07
CA THR A 192 -4.90 -9.52 -9.24
C THR A 192 -6.24 -8.85 -9.54
N PHE A 193 -6.99 -8.44 -8.52
CA PHE A 193 -8.22 -7.67 -8.67
C PHE A 193 -7.96 -6.32 -9.34
N PHE A 194 -6.96 -5.57 -8.89
CA PHE A 194 -6.55 -4.32 -9.54
C PHE A 194 -6.15 -4.54 -11.00
N ILE A 195 -5.33 -5.55 -11.31
CA ILE A 195 -4.88 -5.80 -12.68
C ILE A 195 -6.07 -6.17 -13.58
N THR A 196 -6.92 -7.10 -13.12
CA THR A 196 -8.12 -7.51 -13.86
C THR A 196 -9.06 -6.32 -14.10
N LEU A 197 -9.25 -5.44 -13.11
CA LEU A 197 -10.06 -4.24 -13.26
C LEU A 197 -9.52 -3.28 -14.31
N VAL A 198 -8.21 -3.06 -14.37
CA VAL A 198 -7.62 -2.18 -15.39
C VAL A 198 -7.80 -2.80 -16.78
N VAL A 199 -7.54 -4.10 -16.93
CA VAL A 199 -7.72 -4.80 -18.22
C VAL A 199 -9.19 -4.77 -18.67
N TRP A 200 -10.12 -5.04 -17.75
CA TRP A 200 -11.56 -4.93 -17.99
C TRP A 200 -11.97 -3.53 -18.45
N ASN A 201 -11.53 -2.49 -17.75
CA ASN A 201 -11.91 -1.12 -18.10
C ASN A 201 -11.27 -0.61 -19.40
N ILE A 202 -10.11 -1.14 -19.81
CA ILE A 202 -9.57 -0.87 -21.16
C ILE A 202 -10.47 -1.49 -22.22
N LEU A 203 -10.88 -2.75 -22.02
CA LEU A 203 -11.78 -3.43 -22.94
C LEU A 203 -13.12 -2.69 -23.07
N LEU A 204 -13.73 -2.32 -21.94
CA LEU A 204 -14.96 -1.51 -21.93
C LEU A 204 -14.75 -0.18 -22.67
N SER A 205 -13.70 0.57 -22.32
CA SER A 205 -13.41 1.86 -22.95
C SER A 205 -13.19 1.75 -24.46
N PHE A 206 -12.56 0.67 -24.94
CA PHE A 206 -12.34 0.42 -26.36
C PHE A 206 -13.65 0.31 -27.14
N TYR A 207 -14.67 -0.29 -26.53
CA TYR A 207 -16.00 -0.44 -27.12
C TYR A 207 -16.96 0.71 -26.80
N GLY A 208 -16.48 1.77 -26.13
CA GLY A 208 -17.33 2.88 -25.68
C GLY A 208 -18.32 2.48 -24.58
N GLU A 209 -18.04 1.38 -23.88
CA GLU A 209 -18.82 0.88 -22.74
C GLU A 209 -18.19 1.38 -21.43
N SER A 210 -18.98 1.39 -20.35
CA SER A 210 -18.52 1.71 -19.01
C SER A 210 -19.37 1.00 -17.98
N GLU A 211 -18.76 0.60 -16.86
CA GLU A 211 -19.48 -0.04 -15.76
C GLU A 211 -19.21 0.71 -14.46
N THR A 212 -20.28 0.91 -13.68
CA THR A 212 -20.12 1.45 -12.32
C THR A 212 -19.83 0.30 -11.38
N LEU A 213 -18.57 0.13 -11.02
CA LEU A 213 -18.18 -0.84 -10.00
C LEU A 213 -18.66 -0.34 -8.63
N LEU A 214 -19.67 -1.02 -8.09
CA LEU A 214 -20.13 -0.75 -6.74
C LEU A 214 -19.08 -1.28 -5.76
N SER A 215 -18.55 -0.39 -4.91
CA SER A 215 -17.74 -0.81 -3.78
C SER A 215 -18.54 -1.80 -2.95
N VAL A 216 -18.02 -3.03 -2.82
CA VAL A 216 -18.58 -4.01 -1.89
C VAL A 216 -18.55 -3.38 -0.53
N LYS A 217 -19.73 -3.15 0.07
CA LYS A 217 -19.83 -2.69 1.44
C LYS A 217 -19.01 -3.65 2.29
N SER A 218 -17.91 -3.15 2.87
CA SER A 218 -17.15 -3.92 3.84
C SER A 218 -18.12 -4.44 4.90
N ALA A 219 -17.99 -5.72 5.27
CA ALA A 219 -18.79 -6.27 6.36
C ALA A 219 -18.65 -5.30 7.54
N LYS A 220 -19.79 -4.80 8.06
CA LYS A 220 -19.81 -3.82 9.17
C LYS A 220 -18.80 -4.30 10.20
N GLU A 221 -17.73 -3.53 10.39
CA GLU A 221 -16.71 -3.89 11.36
C GLU A 221 -17.41 -4.11 12.70
N THR A 222 -17.30 -5.33 13.22
CA THR A 222 -17.71 -5.60 14.58
C THR A 222 -16.95 -4.66 15.48
N LYS A 223 -17.66 -4.03 16.42
CA LYS A 223 -17.08 -3.10 17.40
C LYS A 223 -15.75 -3.67 17.89
N LEU A 224 -14.71 -2.85 17.92
CA LEU A 224 -13.40 -3.25 18.43
C LEU A 224 -13.56 -3.93 19.80
N THR A 225 -13.11 -5.17 19.91
CA THR A 225 -13.13 -5.89 21.19
C THR A 225 -12.14 -5.23 22.16
N PRO A 226 -12.34 -5.35 23.48
CA PRO A 226 -11.40 -4.79 24.47
C PRO A 226 -9.94 -5.25 24.23
N GLU A 227 -9.74 -6.50 23.80
CA GLU A 227 -8.43 -7.02 23.40
C GLU A 227 -7.84 -6.30 22.19
N LYS A 228 -8.63 -6.09 21.13
CA LYS A 228 -8.20 -5.30 19.96
C LYS A 228 -7.94 -3.84 20.33
N VAL A 229 -8.73 -3.26 21.23
CA VAL A 229 -8.50 -1.90 21.75
C VAL A 229 -7.20 -1.85 22.55
N ALA A 230 -6.97 -2.78 23.46
CA ALA A 230 -5.73 -2.87 24.25
C ALA A 230 -4.51 -3.08 23.35
N LEU A 231 -4.67 -3.87 22.29
CA LEU A 231 -3.63 -4.14 21.32
C LEU A 231 -3.39 -2.94 20.39
N LEU A 232 -4.42 -2.28 19.88
CA LEU A 232 -4.29 -1.03 19.12
C LEU A 232 -3.65 0.07 19.99
N LYS A 233 -4.00 0.13 21.29
CA LYS A 233 -3.29 0.94 22.28
C LYS A 233 -1.83 0.51 22.43
N GLY A 234 -1.55 -0.79 22.40
CA GLY A 234 -0.21 -1.39 22.29
C GLY A 234 0.53 -1.07 20.98
N LEU A 235 -0.18 -0.70 19.91
CA LEU A 235 0.35 -0.25 18.63
C LEU A 235 0.43 1.30 18.51
N GLY A 236 -0.01 2.02 19.55
CA GLY A 236 0.10 3.48 19.64
C GLY A 236 -1.19 4.22 19.30
N THR A 237 -2.28 3.51 19.03
CA THR A 237 -3.60 4.10 18.83
C THR A 237 -4.20 4.46 20.20
N THR A 238 -4.23 5.75 20.54
CA THR A 238 -4.74 6.20 21.85
C THR A 238 -6.24 5.91 22.01
N SER A 239 -6.73 5.85 23.26
CA SER A 239 -8.18 5.79 23.54
C SER A 239 -8.93 6.91 22.83
N ASP A 240 -8.30 8.10 22.78
CA ASP A 240 -8.84 9.27 22.11
C ASP A 240 -8.90 9.06 20.61
N MET A 241 -7.83 8.59 19.94
CA MET A 241 -7.91 8.27 18.50
C MET A 241 -9.07 7.33 18.16
N LEU A 242 -9.31 6.30 18.98
CA LEU A 242 -10.42 5.37 18.79
C LEU A 242 -11.79 6.03 19.05
N ALA A 243 -11.89 6.84 20.11
CA ALA A 243 -13.11 7.57 20.45
C ALA A 243 -13.43 8.65 19.40
N THR A 244 -12.43 9.40 18.93
CA THR A 244 -12.53 10.41 17.88
C THR A 244 -12.95 9.77 16.56
N THR A 245 -12.42 8.60 16.19
CA THR A 245 -12.82 7.90 14.96
C THR A 245 -14.30 7.47 15.00
N VAL A 246 -14.78 6.96 16.14
CA VAL A 246 -16.18 6.53 16.31
C VAL A 246 -17.13 7.73 16.45
N ALA A 247 -16.70 8.81 17.12
CA ALA A 247 -17.46 10.04 17.27
C ALA A 247 -17.52 10.83 15.95
N ASP A 248 -16.44 10.88 15.19
CA ASP A 248 -16.39 11.49 13.86
C ASP A 248 -17.31 10.75 12.88
N TRP A 249 -17.25 9.40 12.87
CA TRP A 249 -18.16 8.55 12.09
C TRP A 249 -19.64 8.84 12.34
N LYS A 250 -20.03 8.99 13.61
CA LYS A 250 -21.44 9.12 14.01
C LYS A 250 -21.95 10.56 14.04
N THR A 251 -21.11 11.48 14.51
CA THR A 251 -21.50 12.82 14.96
C THR A 251 -20.49 13.91 14.57
N GLY A 252 -19.54 13.63 13.67
CA GLY A 252 -18.71 14.66 13.05
C GLY A 252 -19.56 15.79 12.45
N LYS A 253 -18.98 16.93 12.09
CA LYS A 253 -19.70 18.03 11.43
C LYS A 253 -18.99 18.41 10.13
N PRO A 254 -19.46 17.89 8.97
CA PRO A 254 -20.58 16.96 8.82
C PRO A 254 -20.20 15.55 9.30
N PRO A 255 -21.15 14.69 9.71
CA PRO A 255 -20.83 13.36 10.20
C PRO A 255 -20.06 12.59 9.12
N HIS A 256 -18.97 11.90 9.40
CA HIS A 256 -18.16 11.29 8.35
C HIS A 256 -18.98 10.28 7.49
N LYS A 257 -20.01 9.63 8.06
CA LYS A 257 -21.02 8.85 7.29
C LYS A 257 -21.74 9.64 6.19
N THR A 258 -21.80 10.97 6.27
CA THR A 258 -22.40 11.90 5.28
C THR A 258 -21.36 12.57 4.37
N VAL A 259 -20.06 12.41 4.66
CA VAL A 259 -18.95 13.07 3.95
C VAL A 259 -18.09 12.11 3.14
N CYS A 260 -18.08 10.81 3.50
CA CYS A 260 -17.37 9.79 2.74
C CYS A 260 -17.85 9.80 1.28
N GLY A 261 -17.02 10.36 0.38
CA GLY A 261 -17.35 10.68 -1.02
C GLY A 261 -17.08 12.12 -1.47
N GLN A 262 -16.73 13.07 -0.58
CA GLN A 262 -16.48 14.48 -0.93
C GLN A 262 -15.05 14.94 -0.60
N PRO A 263 -14.24 15.44 -1.58
CA PRO A 263 -12.80 15.70 -1.40
C PRO A 263 -12.44 16.89 -0.49
N GLU A 264 -13.20 17.98 -0.46
CA GLU A 264 -12.77 19.19 0.25
C GLU A 264 -12.91 19.11 1.79
N ALA A 265 -13.90 18.36 2.30
CA ALA A 265 -14.10 18.22 3.75
C ALA A 265 -13.04 17.34 4.44
N LEU A 266 -12.29 16.56 3.66
CA LEU A 266 -11.17 15.74 4.15
C LEU A 266 -10.01 16.62 4.66
N LEU A 267 -9.78 17.78 4.04
CA LEU A 267 -8.64 18.67 4.38
C LEU A 267 -8.83 19.41 5.72
N GLU A 268 -10.08 19.77 6.06
CA GLU A 268 -10.40 20.49 7.30
C GLU A 268 -10.44 19.56 8.53
N ALA A 269 -10.89 18.30 8.35
CA ALA A 269 -10.95 17.29 9.41
C ALA A 269 -9.59 16.69 9.82
N LEU A 270 -8.54 16.93 9.02
CA LEU A 270 -7.20 16.39 9.26
C LEU A 270 -6.33 17.20 10.23
N ARG A 271 -6.84 18.28 10.85
CA ARG A 271 -6.15 18.98 11.93
C ARG A 271 -6.50 18.38 13.30
N PRO A 272 -5.59 17.67 13.99
CA PRO A 272 -5.87 17.16 15.33
C PRO A 272 -5.85 18.30 16.36
N PRO A 273 -6.78 18.32 17.33
CA PRO A 273 -6.56 19.04 18.58
C PRO A 273 -5.39 18.38 19.33
N GLY A 274 -4.54 19.20 19.95
CA GLY A 274 -3.30 18.75 20.61
C GLY A 274 -3.55 17.68 21.68
N THR A 275 -3.40 16.42 21.31
CA THR A 275 -3.27 15.29 22.23
C THR A 275 -1.79 15.07 22.45
N HIS A 276 -1.29 15.36 23.66
CA HIS A 276 0.02 14.88 24.08
C HIS A 276 0.08 13.36 23.87
N ARG A 277 1.11 12.86 23.16
CA ARG A 277 1.37 11.43 23.14
C ARG A 277 1.93 11.06 24.50
N GLU A 278 1.15 10.34 25.29
CA GLU A 278 1.68 9.73 26.50
C GLU A 278 2.63 8.60 26.09
N TRP A 279 3.92 8.85 26.15
CA TRP A 279 4.94 7.85 25.90
C TRP A 279 4.96 6.85 27.06
N GLU A 280 4.98 5.56 26.76
CA GLU A 280 5.10 4.53 27.80
C GLU A 280 6.38 4.73 28.63
N PRO A 281 6.41 4.30 29.90
CA PRO A 281 7.64 4.26 30.67
C PRO A 281 8.70 3.38 29.96
N ALA A 282 9.96 3.78 30.07
CA ALA A 282 11.06 2.92 29.62
C ALA A 282 11.09 1.61 30.43
N VAL A 283 11.42 0.49 29.79
CA VAL A 283 11.58 -0.78 30.50
C VAL A 283 12.74 -0.70 31.51
N PRO A 284 12.68 -1.42 32.64
CA PRO A 284 13.76 -1.42 33.62
C PRO A 284 15.13 -1.71 32.98
N GLY A 285 16.11 -0.86 33.25
CA GLY A 285 17.47 -0.97 32.71
C GLY A 285 17.70 -0.20 31.40
N PHE A 286 16.66 0.21 30.68
CA PHE A 286 16.82 1.09 29.52
C PHE A 286 16.71 2.56 29.95
N ARG A 287 17.76 3.34 29.70
CA ARG A 287 17.78 4.78 29.95
C ARG A 287 17.69 5.54 28.63
N ARG A 288 16.62 6.32 28.46
CA ARG A 288 16.48 7.24 27.32
C ARG A 288 17.58 8.31 27.37
N SER A 289 18.32 8.47 26.29
CA SER A 289 19.35 9.50 26.17
C SER A 289 18.73 10.90 26.06
N PRO A 290 19.49 11.98 26.32
CA PRO A 290 19.02 13.34 26.05
C PRO A 290 18.59 13.57 24.60
N ALA A 291 19.27 12.94 23.63
CA ALA A 291 18.92 13.04 22.21
C ALA A 291 17.57 12.35 21.91
N LEU A 292 17.32 11.18 22.51
CA LEU A 292 16.04 10.50 22.35
C LEU A 292 14.89 11.28 23.01
N LEU A 293 15.12 11.86 24.18
CA LEU A 293 14.12 12.73 24.83
C LEU A 293 13.82 13.97 23.98
N HIS A 294 14.82 14.54 23.33
CA HIS A 294 14.65 15.64 22.38
C HIS A 294 13.80 15.22 21.18
N GLN A 295 14.07 14.05 20.60
CA GLN A 295 13.28 13.47 19.51
C GLN A 295 11.81 13.26 19.90
N MET A 296 11.56 12.72 21.09
CA MET A 296 10.21 12.51 21.62
C MET A 296 9.46 13.84 21.78
N ARG A 297 10.14 14.87 22.34
CA ARG A 297 9.56 16.21 22.49
C ARG A 297 9.13 16.81 21.15
N PHE A 298 9.97 16.73 20.11
CA PHE A 298 9.62 17.23 18.78
C PHE A 298 8.40 16.52 18.17
N LEU A 299 8.27 15.22 18.42
CA LEU A 299 7.11 14.45 17.96
C LEU A 299 5.83 14.78 18.73
N ASP A 300 5.94 15.21 19.98
CA ASP A 300 4.80 15.73 20.77
C ASP A 300 4.36 17.11 20.27
N GLU A 301 5.34 17.99 20.01
CA GLU A 301 5.10 19.34 19.49
C GLU A 301 4.55 19.31 18.05
N ASN A 302 4.84 18.25 17.28
CA ASN A 302 4.47 18.13 15.88
C ASN A 302 3.89 16.74 15.54
N PRO A 303 2.64 16.45 15.94
CA PRO A 303 2.06 15.12 15.86
C PRO A 303 1.86 14.58 14.43
N SER A 304 1.91 15.45 13.42
CA SER A 304 1.83 15.09 12.00
C SER A 304 3.06 14.34 11.48
N TYR A 305 4.21 14.44 12.18
CA TYR A 305 5.43 13.76 11.79
C TYR A 305 5.61 12.40 12.49
N ASP A 306 6.26 11.50 11.77
CA ASP A 306 6.58 10.14 12.20
C ASP A 306 8.01 10.05 12.76
N TYR A 307 8.92 10.91 12.32
CA TYR A 307 10.29 10.99 12.85
C TYR A 307 10.90 12.36 12.51
N PHE A 308 11.92 12.81 13.24
CA PHE A 308 12.72 13.98 12.90
C PHE A 308 14.16 13.57 12.59
N PHE A 309 14.73 14.08 11.50
CA PHE A 309 16.17 14.04 11.26
C PHE A 309 16.80 15.25 11.92
N VAL A 310 17.65 15.01 12.92
CA VAL A 310 18.34 16.08 13.65
C VAL A 310 19.58 16.47 12.85
N GLN A 311 19.63 17.73 12.44
CA GLN A 311 20.68 18.24 11.54
C GLN A 311 21.75 19.04 12.31
N PRO A 312 23.00 19.06 11.83
CA PRO A 312 24.00 19.94 12.39
C PRO A 312 23.64 21.41 12.12
N TYR A 313 23.83 22.26 13.13
CA TYR A 313 23.74 23.71 12.96
C TYR A 313 24.64 24.18 11.79
N PRO A 314 24.16 25.10 10.92
CA PRO A 314 22.96 25.94 11.06
C PRO A 314 21.70 25.38 10.40
N LEU A 315 21.69 24.11 10.00
CA LEU A 315 20.54 23.55 9.31
C LEU A 315 19.40 23.26 10.30
N ASN A 316 18.15 23.42 9.83
CA ASN A 316 16.97 23.10 10.61
C ASN A 316 16.70 21.60 10.59
N ASP A 317 16.18 21.09 11.70
CA ASP A 317 15.73 19.70 11.78
C ASP A 317 14.59 19.43 10.79
N TYR A 318 14.54 18.21 10.26
CA TYR A 318 13.62 17.85 9.19
C TYR A 318 12.60 16.81 9.67
N GLY A 319 11.32 17.18 9.66
CA GLY A 319 10.21 16.27 9.98
C GLY A 319 9.89 15.32 8.81
N LEU A 320 9.89 14.02 9.08
CA LEU A 320 9.54 12.97 8.14
C LEU A 320 8.10 12.49 8.36
N VAL A 321 7.34 12.37 7.28
CA VAL A 321 6.05 11.66 7.23
C VAL A 321 6.23 10.43 6.35
N ILE A 322 5.81 9.26 6.84
CA ILE A 322 5.85 8.02 6.05
C ILE A 322 4.55 7.94 5.24
N PRO A 323 4.63 7.99 3.90
CA PRO A 323 3.45 8.17 3.06
C PRO A 323 2.59 6.91 2.94
N ASP A 324 3.21 5.73 2.96
CA ASP A 324 2.49 4.45 2.85
C ASP A 324 1.94 4.04 4.23
N PRO A 325 0.62 3.81 4.38
CA PRO A 325 0.03 3.48 5.68
C PRO A 325 0.55 2.18 6.31
N VAL A 326 0.93 1.19 5.51
CA VAL A 326 1.46 -0.09 6.00
C VAL A 326 2.88 0.13 6.50
N ASP A 327 3.74 0.74 5.67
CA ASP A 327 5.11 1.09 6.05
C ASP A 327 5.12 1.99 7.30
N LYS A 328 4.18 2.95 7.38
CA LYS A 328 3.99 3.82 8.55
C LYS A 328 3.60 3.03 9.79
N THR A 329 2.63 2.12 9.69
CA THR A 329 2.22 1.28 10.82
C THR A 329 3.39 0.45 11.32
N VAL A 330 4.11 -0.21 10.41
CA VAL A 330 5.31 -0.99 10.73
C VAL A 330 6.38 -0.11 11.38
N PHE A 331 6.64 1.07 10.84
CA PHE A 331 7.62 1.99 11.40
C PHE A 331 7.25 2.43 12.81
N LEU A 332 5.99 2.83 13.05
CA LEU A 332 5.53 3.29 14.36
C LEU A 332 5.60 2.17 15.41
N MET A 333 5.31 0.92 15.03
CA MET A 333 5.52 -0.25 15.90
C MET A 333 6.98 -0.39 16.32
N ASN A 334 7.91 -0.36 15.35
CA ASN A 334 9.34 -0.45 15.64
C ASN A 334 9.85 0.77 16.43
N ARG A 335 9.38 1.98 16.11
CA ARG A 335 9.70 3.21 16.86
C ARG A 335 9.32 3.10 18.32
N ARG A 336 8.15 2.53 18.62
CA ARG A 336 7.73 2.29 20.01
C ARG A 336 8.68 1.31 20.72
N GLY A 337 8.98 0.17 20.09
CA GLY A 337 9.94 -0.79 20.63
C GLY A 337 11.29 -0.15 20.95
N ALA A 338 11.83 0.60 19.99
CA ALA A 338 13.08 1.35 20.16
C ALA A 338 13.01 2.41 21.28
N PHE A 339 11.93 3.19 21.36
CA PHE A 339 11.79 4.28 22.34
C PHE A 339 11.60 3.75 23.78
N ASN A 340 11.04 2.55 23.93
CA ASN A 340 10.72 1.97 25.23
C ASN A 340 11.82 1.08 25.78
N SER A 341 12.52 0.33 24.92
CA SER A 341 13.50 -0.67 25.37
C SER A 341 14.85 -0.62 24.67
N GLY A 342 15.03 0.23 23.65
CA GLY A 342 16.23 0.18 22.81
C GLY A 342 16.38 -1.14 22.06
N ASP A 343 15.25 -1.82 21.78
CA ASP A 343 15.23 -3.12 21.11
C ASP A 343 15.98 -3.10 19.77
N ILE A 344 17.05 -3.91 19.67
CA ILE A 344 17.96 -3.90 18.51
C ILE A 344 17.25 -4.27 17.19
N PRO A 345 16.40 -5.33 17.14
CA PRO A 345 15.58 -5.61 15.96
C PRO A 345 14.74 -4.40 15.52
N SER A 346 14.04 -3.75 16.46
CA SER A 346 13.24 -2.56 16.19
C SER A 346 14.08 -1.40 15.62
N LEU A 347 15.25 -1.14 16.22
CA LEU A 347 16.20 -0.14 15.72
C LEU A 347 16.70 -0.44 14.31
N LYS A 348 17.00 -1.71 14.03
CA LYS A 348 17.41 -2.16 12.68
C LYS A 348 16.32 -1.88 11.65
N MET A 349 15.07 -2.22 11.96
CA MET A 349 13.93 -1.97 11.07
C MET A 349 13.69 -0.48 10.85
N MET A 350 13.72 0.34 11.91
CA MET A 350 13.62 1.80 11.77
C MET A 350 14.72 2.36 10.88
N PHE A 351 15.98 1.98 11.13
CA PHE A 351 17.12 2.46 10.35
C PHE A 351 17.00 2.08 8.87
N GLN A 352 16.58 0.85 8.57
CA GLN A 352 16.36 0.39 7.20
C GLN A 352 15.26 1.18 6.48
N GLN A 353 14.20 1.58 7.19
CA GLN A 353 13.12 2.39 6.62
C GLN A 353 13.55 3.87 6.44
N LEU A 354 14.34 4.42 7.37
CA LEU A 354 14.80 5.82 7.32
C LEU A 354 15.98 6.05 6.38
N ALA A 355 16.87 5.07 6.20
CA ALA A 355 18.08 5.24 5.41
C ALA A 355 17.81 5.71 3.96
N PRO A 356 16.85 5.14 3.20
CA PRO A 356 16.50 5.63 1.87
C PRO A 356 15.94 7.06 1.87
N CYS A 357 15.35 7.52 2.97
CA CYS A 357 14.78 8.86 3.08
C CYS A 357 15.88 9.94 3.17
N THR A 358 17.08 9.61 3.65
CA THR A 358 18.20 10.56 3.78
C THR A 358 18.57 11.22 2.46
N VAL A 359 18.47 10.49 1.34
CA VAL A 359 18.74 11.01 -0.02
C VAL A 359 17.82 12.17 -0.41
N SER A 360 16.62 12.24 0.19
CA SER A 360 15.63 13.28 -0.08
C SER A 360 15.70 14.47 0.89
N VAL A 361 16.58 14.42 1.89
CA VAL A 361 16.65 15.43 2.95
C VAL A 361 17.95 16.22 2.78
N PRO A 362 17.89 17.52 2.41
CA PRO A 362 19.07 18.35 2.23
C PRO A 362 19.97 18.32 3.48
N GLY A 363 21.27 18.06 3.29
CA GLY A 363 22.24 18.02 4.39
C GLY A 363 22.21 16.74 5.25
N MET A 364 21.31 15.79 5.00
CA MET A 364 21.26 14.52 5.74
C MET A 364 22.01 13.41 4.99
N SER A 365 23.06 12.86 5.60
CA SER A 365 23.77 11.70 5.08
C SER A 365 23.40 10.43 5.86
N LEU A 366 23.69 9.26 5.28
CA LEU A 366 23.56 7.99 5.99
C LEU A 366 24.43 7.93 7.25
N GLU A 367 25.61 8.56 7.22
CA GLU A 367 26.50 8.66 8.37
C GLU A 367 25.91 9.53 9.49
N LEU A 368 25.30 10.67 9.14
CA LEU A 368 24.58 11.50 10.10
C LEU A 368 23.41 10.74 10.73
N LEU A 369 22.70 9.91 9.95
CA LEU A 369 21.62 9.08 10.49
C LEU A 369 22.15 8.03 11.47
N ARG A 370 23.29 7.39 11.16
CA ARG A 370 23.95 6.47 12.10
C ARG A 370 24.38 7.18 13.38
N LYS A 371 24.97 8.37 13.26
CA LYS A 371 25.36 9.20 14.40
C LYS A 371 24.14 9.60 15.25
N GLN A 372 23.01 9.91 14.62
CA GLN A 372 21.76 10.18 15.32
C GLN A 372 21.30 8.95 16.13
N PHE A 373 21.29 7.76 15.54
CA PHE A 373 20.95 6.52 16.25
C PHE A 373 21.92 6.21 17.41
N LEU A 374 23.21 6.44 17.20
CA LEU A 374 24.22 6.30 18.26
C LEU A 374 23.94 7.26 19.42
N ASN A 375 23.59 8.51 19.14
CA ASN A 375 23.27 9.50 20.16
C ASN A 375 21.94 9.20 20.86
N GLU A 376 20.92 8.75 20.12
CA GLU A 376 19.58 8.45 20.65
C GLU A 376 19.57 7.18 21.50
N TYR A 377 20.19 6.10 21.04
CA TYR A 377 20.05 4.76 21.63
C TYR A 377 21.37 4.17 22.16
N GLY A 378 22.51 4.81 21.92
CA GLY A 378 23.82 4.23 22.24
C GLY A 378 24.22 3.08 21.31
N VAL A 379 23.54 2.92 20.16
CA VAL A 379 23.75 1.80 19.24
C VAL A 379 24.40 2.29 17.95
N ASP A 380 25.59 1.74 17.66
CA ASP A 380 26.26 1.97 16.39
C ASP A 380 25.68 1.03 15.32
N MET A 381 24.81 1.57 14.47
CA MET A 381 24.15 0.81 13.40
C MET A 381 25.11 0.26 12.34
N ALA A 382 26.39 0.68 12.32
CA ALA A 382 27.40 0.04 11.46
C ALA A 382 27.90 -1.31 12.02
N LYS A 383 27.71 -1.55 13.34
CA LYS A 383 28.12 -2.78 14.04
C LYS A 383 26.96 -3.75 14.26
N VAL A 384 25.74 -3.35 13.96
CA VAL A 384 24.57 -4.22 14.03
C VAL A 384 24.54 -5.11 12.79
N PRO A 385 24.61 -6.45 12.94
CA PRO A 385 24.63 -7.40 11.82
C PRO A 385 23.33 -7.41 11.03
#